data_AF-A0A1A8IDV3-F1
#
_entry.id   AF-A0A1A8IDV3-F1
#
_cell.length_a   1.000
_cell.length_b   1.000
_cell.length_c   1.000
_cell.angle_alpha   90.00
_cell.angle_beta   90.00
_cell.angle_gamma   90.00
#
_symmetry.space_group_name_H-M   'P 1'
#
loop_
_entity.id
_entity.type
_entity.pdbx_description
1 polymer ?
#
loop_
_entity_poly.entity_id
_entity_poly.type
_entity_poly.pdbx_seq_one_letter_code
_entity_poly.pdbx_strand_id
1 'polypeptide(L)'
;MRMKKVYRVPFERNSVRHKDLHYEYVQRILQLDAMARPHEYLFLDEAGFNLQKRRQRGRYINGQRAITEDSGQRGGNITLCAAMGLEGL
;
A
#
# COMPACT_ATOMS: atom_id res chain seq x y z
N MET A 1 23.95 23.16 -4.91
CA MET A 1 22.84 22.57 -5.70
C MET A 1 21.97 21.68 -4.80
N ARG A 2 20.70 22.02 -4.54
CA ARG A 2 19.83 21.34 -3.57
C ARG A 2 19.13 20.12 -4.20
N MET A 3 19.25 18.94 -3.57
CA MET A 3 18.56 17.73 -4.04
C MET A 3 17.05 17.82 -3.79
N LYS A 4 16.24 17.39 -4.76
CA LYS A 4 14.76 17.40 -4.68
C LYS A 4 14.27 16.11 -4.02
N LYS A 5 13.11 16.15 -3.34
CA LYS A 5 12.44 14.95 -2.83
C LYS A 5 11.94 14.13 -4.02
N VAL A 6 12.19 12.83 -4.01
CA VAL A 6 11.73 11.93 -5.07
C VAL A 6 10.27 11.57 -4.82
N TYR A 7 9.43 11.73 -5.83
CA TYR A 7 8.03 11.31 -5.79
C TYR A 7 7.88 9.95 -6.47
N ARG A 8 7.20 9.04 -5.78
CA ARG A 8 6.70 7.79 -6.36
C ARG A 8 5.35 8.11 -7.00
N VAL A 9 5.24 7.89 -8.29
CA VAL A 9 3.96 7.93 -8.99
C VAL A 9 3.30 6.57 -8.77
N PRO A 10 2.19 6.47 -8.05
CA PRO A 10 1.46 5.21 -7.94
C PRO A 10 0.90 4.82 -9.31
N PHE A 11 0.90 3.53 -9.61
CA PHE A 11 0.05 2.95 -10.66
C PHE A 11 -1.41 3.34 -10.42
N GLU A 12 -2.24 3.35 -11.47
CA GLU A 12 -3.65 3.75 -11.41
C GLU A 12 -4.44 2.82 -10.48
N ARG A 13 -4.69 3.27 -9.23
CA ARG A 13 -5.35 2.47 -8.19
C ARG A 13 -6.85 2.72 -8.07
N ASN A 14 -7.34 3.91 -8.41
CA ASN A 14 -8.72 4.33 -8.17
C ASN A 14 -9.54 4.41 -9.47
N SER A 15 -9.87 3.25 -10.04
CA SER A 15 -10.87 3.18 -11.11
C SER A 15 -12.29 3.32 -10.54
N VAL A 16 -13.27 3.66 -11.38
CA VAL A 16 -14.70 3.68 -10.99
C VAL A 16 -15.11 2.31 -10.46
N ARG A 17 -14.72 1.24 -11.16
CA ARG A 17 -14.95 -0.14 -10.74
C ARG A 17 -14.43 -0.45 -9.34
N HIS A 18 -13.23 0.01 -8.97
CA HIS A 18 -12.69 -0.21 -7.63
C HIS A 18 -13.52 0.53 -6.55
N LYS A 19 -14.04 1.71 -6.87
CA LYS A 19 -14.90 2.46 -5.95
C LYS A 19 -16.23 1.75 -5.71
N ASP A 20 -16.84 1.21 -6.76
CA ASP A 20 -18.10 0.46 -6.65
C ASP A 20 -17.90 -0.83 -5.81
N LEU A 21 -16.83 -1.57 -6.07
CA LEU A 21 -16.47 -2.76 -5.28
C LEU A 21 -16.19 -2.43 -3.81
N HIS A 22 -15.53 -1.31 -3.53
CA HIS A 22 -15.31 -0.86 -2.15
C HIS A 22 -16.63 -0.49 -1.46
N TYR A 23 -17.56 0.14 -2.17
CA TYR A 23 -18.87 0.46 -1.64
C TYR A 23 -19.64 -0.82 -1.26
N GLU A 24 -19.72 -1.79 -2.16
CA GLU A 24 -20.38 -3.09 -1.91
C GLU A 24 -19.73 -3.84 -0.74
N TYR A 25 -18.41 -3.87 -0.66
CA TYR A 25 -17.67 -4.49 0.43
C TYR A 25 -18.04 -3.86 1.79
N VAL A 26 -18.04 -2.53 1.88
CA VAL A 26 -18.38 -1.83 3.13
C VAL A 26 -19.81 -2.11 3.55
N GLN A 27 -20.77 -2.10 2.61
CA GLN A 27 -22.16 -2.45 2.92
C GLN A 27 -22.28 -3.85 3.52
N ARG A 28 -21.52 -4.82 2.98
CA ARG A 28 -21.53 -6.19 3.48
C ARG A 28 -20.91 -6.32 4.88
N ILE A 29 -19.80 -5.66 5.15
CA ILE A 29 -19.19 -5.68 6.50
C ILE A 29 -20.15 -5.08 7.53
N LEU A 30 -20.78 -3.95 7.23
CA LEU A 30 -21.75 -3.32 8.12
C LEU A 30 -22.95 -4.23 8.42
N GLN A 31 -23.41 -4.99 7.42
CA GLN A 31 -24.49 -5.98 7.63
C GLN A 31 -24.05 -7.12 8.56
N LEU A 32 -22.82 -7.61 8.42
CA LEU A 32 -22.27 -8.67 9.28
C LEU A 32 -22.10 -8.16 10.73
N ASP A 33 -21.62 -6.93 10.91
CA ASP A 33 -21.48 -6.30 12.23
C ASP A 33 -22.84 -6.06 12.92
N ALA A 34 -23.90 -5.84 12.14
CA ALA A 34 -25.26 -5.67 12.66
C ALA A 34 -25.98 -6.98 13.00
N MET A 35 -25.40 -8.15 12.68
CA MET A 35 -26.02 -9.44 13.00
C MET A 35 -26.00 -9.73 14.49
N ALA A 36 -27.05 -10.40 14.99
CA ALA A 36 -27.17 -10.78 16.40
C ALA A 36 -26.07 -11.75 16.88
N ARG A 37 -25.41 -12.46 15.95
CA ARG A 37 -24.24 -13.29 16.25
C ARG A 37 -22.98 -12.49 15.92
N PRO A 38 -22.05 -12.30 16.86
CA PRO A 38 -20.79 -11.62 16.58
C PRO A 38 -19.96 -12.43 15.59
N HIS A 39 -19.28 -11.73 14.69
CA HIS A 39 -18.37 -12.31 13.71
C HIS A 39 -16.93 -11.95 14.11
N GLU A 40 -16.04 -12.94 14.08
CA GLU A 40 -14.62 -12.72 14.29
C GLU A 40 -13.93 -12.43 12.95
N TYR A 41 -13.03 -11.47 12.94
CA TYR A 41 -12.30 -11.06 11.75
C TYR A 41 -10.81 -11.37 11.93
N LEU A 42 -10.24 -12.04 10.92
CA LEU A 42 -8.81 -12.23 10.78
C LEU A 42 -8.36 -11.50 9.52
N PHE A 43 -7.45 -10.55 9.69
CA PHE A 43 -6.87 -9.77 8.59
C PHE A 43 -5.56 -10.41 8.19
N LEU A 44 -5.41 -10.76 6.91
CA LEU A 44 -4.18 -11.32 6.38
C LEU A 44 -3.60 -10.37 5.34
N ASP A 45 -2.30 -10.11 5.42
CA ASP A 45 -1.61 -9.30 4.42
C ASP A 45 -0.15 -9.72 4.25
N GLU A 46 0.40 -9.37 3.09
CA GLU A 46 1.79 -9.56 2.73
C GLU A 46 2.49 -8.21 2.54
N ALA A 47 3.54 -7.96 3.32
CA ALA A 47 4.35 -6.77 3.25
C ALA A 47 5.78 -7.06 2.79
N GLY A 48 6.20 -6.39 1.71
CA GLY A 48 7.56 -6.45 1.20
C GLY A 48 8.45 -5.31 1.73
N PHE A 49 9.53 -5.66 2.43
CA PHE A 49 10.57 -4.77 2.92
C PHE A 49 11.82 -4.84 2.04
N ASN A 50 12.09 -3.75 1.32
CA ASN A 50 13.32 -3.64 0.54
C ASN A 50 14.48 -3.16 1.42
N LEU A 51 15.48 -4.03 1.62
CA LEU A 51 16.63 -3.78 2.49
C LEU A 51 17.64 -2.77 1.90
N GLN A 52 17.54 -2.46 0.60
CA GLN A 52 18.46 -1.57 -0.12
C GLN A 52 17.90 -0.16 -0.37
N LYS A 53 16.61 0.10 -0.13
CA LYS A 53 16.02 1.45 -0.35
C LYS A 53 16.58 2.47 0.63
N ARG A 54 17.61 3.22 0.19
CA ARG A 54 18.23 4.32 0.98
C ARG A 54 18.08 5.74 0.42
N ARG A 55 17.67 5.94 -0.85
CA ARG A 55 17.63 7.30 -1.46
C ARG A 55 16.23 7.92 -1.48
N GLN A 56 16.00 8.93 -0.63
CA GLN A 56 14.78 9.77 -0.63
C GLN A 56 14.90 11.07 -1.45
N ARG A 57 16.10 11.36 -1.99
CA ARG A 57 16.41 12.61 -2.70
C ARG A 57 17.20 12.33 -3.98
N GLY A 58 16.89 13.07 -5.05
CA GLY A 58 17.42 12.88 -6.39
C GLY A 58 17.64 14.19 -7.15
N ARG A 59 18.21 14.07 -8.35
CA ARG A 59 18.41 15.18 -9.30
C ARG A 59 17.50 14.99 -10.51
N TYR A 60 16.97 16.07 -11.03
CA TYR A 60 16.19 16.11 -12.26
C TYR A 60 16.23 17.53 -12.84
N ILE A 61 15.82 17.69 -14.09
CA ILE A 61 15.81 18.96 -14.83
C ILE A 61 15.21 20.07 -13.96
N ASN A 62 15.81 21.27 -14.02
CA ASN A 62 15.34 22.43 -13.25
C ASN A 62 13.87 22.73 -13.59
N GLY A 63 13.06 23.04 -12.58
CA GLY A 63 11.61 23.20 -12.74
C GLY A 63 10.77 21.91 -12.67
N GLN A 64 11.38 20.72 -12.80
CA GLN A 64 10.63 19.46 -12.80
C GLN A 64 10.87 18.60 -11.53
N ARG A 65 9.91 17.74 -11.18
CA ARG A 65 10.01 16.84 -10.02
C ARG A 65 11.01 15.71 -10.29
N ALA A 66 11.78 15.32 -9.28
CA ALA A 66 12.55 14.08 -9.37
C ALA A 66 11.59 12.90 -9.22
N ILE A 67 11.45 12.09 -10.27
CA ILE A 67 10.59 10.90 -10.32
C ILE A 67 11.50 9.68 -10.43
N THR A 68 11.12 8.60 -9.76
CA THR A 68 11.76 7.30 -9.94
C THR A 68 10.70 6.28 -10.34
N GLU A 69 10.86 5.76 -11.55
CA GLU A 69 10.20 4.54 -11.99
C GLU A 69 11.01 3.37 -11.44
N ASP A 70 10.42 2.55 -10.56
CA ASP A 70 11.09 1.37 -9.98
C ASP A 70 11.22 0.30 -11.09
N SER A 71 12.25 0.37 -11.94
CA SER A 71 12.48 -0.57 -13.05
C SER A 71 13.19 -1.87 -12.60
N GLY A 72 12.84 -2.41 -11.43
CA GLY A 72 13.39 -3.66 -10.90
C GLY A 72 14.09 -3.50 -9.55
N GLN A 73 13.72 -4.37 -8.63
CA GLN A 73 14.30 -4.43 -7.28
C GLN A 73 15.70 -5.05 -7.38
N ARG A 74 16.75 -4.24 -7.25
CA ARG A 74 18.09 -4.76 -6.96
C ARG A 74 18.18 -4.98 -5.44
N GLY A 75 18.60 -6.17 -5.01
CA GLY A 75 18.87 -6.51 -3.61
C GLY A 75 18.00 -7.60 -2.99
N GLY A 76 18.41 -8.07 -1.81
CA GLY A 76 17.58 -8.93 -0.96
C GLY A 76 16.39 -8.15 -0.41
N ASN A 77 15.22 -8.77 -0.45
CA ASN A 77 13.98 -8.26 0.12
C ASN A 77 13.50 -9.23 1.19
N ILE A 78 12.93 -8.70 2.27
CA ILE A 78 12.20 -9.51 3.24
C ILE A 78 10.72 -9.37 2.92
N THR A 79 10.04 -10.48 2.74
CA THR A 79 8.59 -10.53 2.65
C THR A 79 8.06 -11.07 3.97
N LEU A 80 7.10 -10.38 4.57
CA LEU A 80 6.38 -10.81 5.76
C LEU A 80 4.93 -11.08 5.39
N CYS A 81 4.45 -12.29 5.64
CA CYS A 81 3.02 -12.60 5.65
C CYS A 81 2.58 -12.69 7.12
N ALA A 82 1.52 -11.97 7.47
CA ALA A 82 0.99 -11.95 8.83
C ALA A 82 -0.53 -12.03 8.82
N ALA A 83 -1.07 -12.62 9.88
CA ALA A 83 -2.48 -12.57 10.21
C ALA A 83 -2.65 -11.77 11.51
N MET A 84 -3.72 -11.01 11.63
CA MET A 84 -4.04 -10.23 12.83
C MET A 84 -5.53 -10.39 13.16
N GLY A 85 -5.83 -10.68 14.42
CA GLY A 85 -7.17 -10.66 14.96
C GLY A 85 -7.43 -9.42 15.83
N LEU A 86 -8.59 -9.36 16.48
CA LEU A 86 -8.95 -8.26 17.39
C LEU A 86 -8.04 -8.19 18.63
N GLU A 87 -7.46 -9.31 19.04
CA GLU A 87 -6.59 -9.40 20.23
C GLU A 87 -5.11 -9.12 19.93
N GLY A 88 -4.74 -8.96 18.65
CA GLY A 88 -3.38 -8.68 18.24
C GLY A 88 -2.90 -9.55 17.07
N LEU A 89 -1.59 -9.47 16.85
CA LEU A 89 -0.85 -10.24 15.86
C LEU A 89 -0.45 -11.61 16.41
#